data_AF-A0A2N4YW23-F1
#
_entry.id   AF-A0A2N4YW23-F1
#
_cell.length_a   1.000
_cell.length_b   1.000
_cell.length_c   1.000
_cell.angle_alpha   90.00
_cell.angle_beta   90.00
_cell.angle_gamma   90.00
#
_symmetry.space_group_name_H-M   'P 1'
#
loop_
_entity.id
_entity.type
_entity.pdbx_description
1 polymer ?
#
loop_
_entity_poly.entity_id
_entity_poly.type
_entity_poly.pdbx_seq_one_letter_code
_entity_poly.pdbx_strand_id
1 'polypeptide(L)'
;MTNFLFNIKNHYLRVAIAELVNETMQACERSHYQFSQQWKPASIAQADVIFTEMVAGEWYLCHELLQHATENYQLFIFLNDE
;
A
#
# COMPACT_ATOMS: atom_id res chain seq x y z
N MET A 1 1.37 -15.60 -0.83
CA MET A 1 2.35 -14.51 -0.93
C MET A 1 1.56 -13.23 -0.67
N THR A 2 1.81 -12.55 0.44
CA THR A 2 1.11 -11.28 0.74
C THR A 2 1.77 -10.13 0.00
N ASN A 3 0.99 -9.39 -0.78
CA ASN A 3 1.48 -8.33 -1.64
C ASN A 3 1.14 -6.97 -1.03
N PHE A 4 2.19 -6.25 -0.64
CA PHE A 4 2.11 -4.89 -0.14
C PHE A 4 2.42 -3.90 -1.26
N LEU A 5 1.52 -2.96 -1.49
CA LEU A 5 1.69 -1.91 -2.49
C LEU A 5 1.84 -0.56 -1.81
N PHE A 6 2.94 0.12 -2.11
CA PHE A 6 3.24 1.46 -1.63
C PHE A 6 3.04 2.49 -2.75
N ASN A 7 2.18 3.46 -2.49
CA ASN A 7 2.06 4.71 -3.24
C ASN A 7 2.28 5.89 -2.28
N ILE A 8 3.47 5.90 -1.69
CA ILE A 8 3.91 6.87 -0.68
C ILE A 8 5.10 7.62 -1.27
N LYS A 9 4.97 8.94 -1.42
CA LYS A 9 6.02 9.84 -1.88
C LYS A 9 7.01 10.15 -0.76
N ASN A 10 6.55 10.29 0.49
CA ASN A 10 7.44 10.50 1.63
C ASN A 10 8.34 9.26 1.85
N HIS A 11 9.64 9.43 1.61
CA HIS A 11 10.62 8.36 1.73
C HIS A 11 10.70 7.76 3.14
N TYR A 12 10.72 8.62 4.17
CA TYR A 12 10.87 8.20 5.55
C TYR A 12 9.66 7.40 6.02
N LEU A 13 8.44 7.88 5.70
CA LEU A 13 7.21 7.17 6.03
C LEU A 13 7.17 5.80 5.35
N ARG A 14 7.54 5.73 4.07
CA ARG A 14 7.58 4.46 3.33
C ARG A 14 8.55 3.46 3.96
N VAL A 15 9.75 3.89 4.35
CA VAL A 15 10.74 3.03 5.02
C VAL A 15 10.23 2.55 6.37
N ALA A 16 9.69 3.47 7.20
CA ALA A 16 9.14 3.12 8.50
C ALA A 16 8.01 2.08 8.42
N ILE A 17 7.11 2.21 7.45
CA ILE A 17 6.04 1.22 7.25
C ILE A 17 6.62 -0.11 6.75
N ALA A 18 7.60 -0.10 5.86
CA ALA A 18 8.23 -1.34 5.38
C ALA A 18 8.92 -2.10 6.53
N GLU A 19 9.61 -1.40 7.43
CA GLU A 19 10.20 -1.97 8.64
C GLU A 19 9.14 -2.54 9.58
N LEU A 20 8.09 -1.77 9.87
CA LEU A 20 6.97 -2.21 10.69
C LEU A 20 6.31 -3.48 10.14
N VAL A 21 6.08 -3.54 8.81
CA VAL A 21 5.53 -4.72 8.14
C VAL A 21 6.48 -5.90 8.26
N ASN A 22 7.79 -5.69 8.07
CA ASN A 22 8.79 -6.74 8.19
C ASN A 22 8.83 -7.33 9.62
N GLU A 23 8.87 -6.49 10.64
CA GLU A 23 8.82 -6.90 12.05
C GLU A 23 7.55 -7.69 12.36
N THR A 24 6.40 -7.19 11.89
CA THR A 24 5.10 -7.86 12.07
C THR A 24 5.08 -9.23 11.39
N MET A 25 5.57 -9.30 10.15
CA MET A 25 5.61 -10.55 9.37
C MET A 25 6.54 -11.58 10.02
N GLN A 26 7.68 -11.15 10.55
CA GLN A 26 8.58 -12.02 11.31
C GLN A 26 7.94 -12.52 12.61
N ALA A 27 7.30 -11.63 13.38
CA ALA A 27 6.61 -12.00 14.62
C ALA A 27 5.46 -12.99 14.40
N CYS A 28 4.82 -12.94 13.23
CA CYS A 28 3.77 -13.88 12.84
C CYS A 28 4.27 -15.11 12.06
N GLU A 29 5.59 -15.33 11.96
CA GLU A 29 6.21 -16.42 11.19
C GLU A 29 5.77 -16.48 9.71
N ARG A 30 5.41 -15.33 9.13
CA ARG A 30 4.97 -15.19 7.74
C ARG A 30 6.13 -14.74 6.85
N SER A 31 6.82 -15.69 6.26
CA SER A 31 7.99 -15.43 5.42
C SER A 31 7.69 -15.07 3.95
N HIS A 32 6.45 -15.26 3.49
CA HIS A 32 6.07 -15.11 2.09
C HIS A 32 5.28 -13.82 1.85
N TYR A 33 6.00 -12.70 1.76
CA TYR A 33 5.44 -11.41 1.36
C TYR A 33 6.41 -10.63 0.45
N GLN A 34 5.90 -9.65 -0.28
CA GLN A 34 6.70 -8.75 -1.10
C GLN A 34 6.16 -7.32 -1.10
N PHE A 35 7.04 -6.38 -1.41
CA PHE A 35 6.71 -4.96 -1.57
C PHE A 35 6.77 -4.56 -3.04
N SER A 36 5.78 -3.81 -3.50
CA SER A 36 5.78 -3.13 -4.80
C SER A 36 5.58 -1.63 -4.60
N GLN A 37 6.23 -0.84 -5.44
CA GLN A 37 6.00 0.62 -5.54
C GLN A 37 5.40 1.00 -6.91
N GLN A 38 5.04 0.02 -7.73
CA GLN A 38 4.52 0.27 -9.07
C GLN A 38 3.02 0.57 -8.98
N TRP A 39 2.65 1.85 -8.97
CA TRP A 39 1.25 2.29 -8.91
C TRP A 39 0.56 2.16 -10.28
N LYS A 40 0.21 0.93 -10.66
CA LYS A 40 -0.43 0.58 -11.93
C LYS A 40 -1.49 -0.51 -11.75
N PRO A 41 -2.47 -0.65 -12.68
CA PRO A 41 -3.57 -1.60 -12.53
C PRO A 41 -3.15 -3.03 -12.17
N ALA A 42 -2.11 -3.56 -12.82
CA ALA A 42 -1.64 -4.93 -12.57
C ALA A 42 -1.13 -5.13 -11.13
N SER A 43 -0.46 -4.14 -10.55
CA SER A 43 0.04 -4.23 -9.18
C SER A 43 -1.06 -4.02 -8.15
N ILE A 44 -2.08 -3.19 -8.48
CA ILE A 44 -3.27 -2.99 -7.64
C ILE A 44 -4.13 -4.25 -7.61
N ALA A 45 -4.32 -4.91 -8.75
CA ALA A 45 -5.06 -6.16 -8.86
C ALA A 45 -4.44 -7.34 -8.10
N GLN A 46 -3.16 -7.23 -7.74
CA GLN A 46 -2.45 -8.25 -6.98
C GLN A 46 -2.25 -7.84 -5.52
N ALA A 47 -2.55 -6.59 -5.14
CA ALA A 47 -2.29 -6.09 -3.80
C ALA A 47 -3.30 -6.66 -2.80
N ASP A 48 -2.77 -7.16 -1.67
CA ASP A 48 -3.57 -7.52 -0.50
C ASP A 48 -3.69 -6.34 0.46
N VAL A 49 -2.63 -5.52 0.53
CA VAL A 49 -2.57 -4.33 1.38
C VAL A 49 -1.98 -3.18 0.57
N ILE A 50 -2.65 -2.05 0.59
CA ILE A 50 -2.29 -0.83 -0.12
C ILE A 50 -2.06 0.28 0.90
N PHE A 51 -0.88 0.88 0.85
CA PHE A 51 -0.54 2.09 1.58
C PHE A 51 -0.36 3.23 0.59
N THR A 52 -1.13 4.31 0.74
CA THR A 52 -1.05 5.47 -0.16
C THR A 52 -1.09 6.78 0.60
N GLU A 53 -0.41 7.79 0.07
CA GLU A 53 -0.57 9.18 0.49
C GLU A 53 -1.64 9.86 -0.38
N MET A 54 -2.40 10.78 0.22
CA MET A 54 -3.40 11.58 -0.49
C MET A 54 -3.48 12.97 0.12
N VAL A 55 -3.64 13.99 -0.73
CA VAL A 55 -4.02 15.34 -0.27
C VAL A 55 -5.55 15.46 -0.20
N ALA A 56 -6.04 16.44 0.56
CA ALA A 56 -7.47 16.71 0.66
C ALA A 56 -8.10 16.95 -0.73
N GLY A 57 -9.13 16.17 -1.07
CA GLY A 57 -9.82 16.25 -2.37
C GLY A 57 -9.37 15.22 -3.41
N GLU A 58 -8.20 14.58 -3.26
CA GLU A 58 -7.73 13.52 -4.17
C GLU A 58 -8.47 12.18 -3.98
N TRP A 59 -9.27 12.03 -2.90
CA TRP A 59 -9.98 10.77 -2.57
C TRP A 59 -10.71 10.17 -3.78
N TYR A 60 -11.35 11.03 -4.58
CA TYR A 60 -12.08 10.63 -5.77
C TYR A 60 -11.19 10.08 -6.90
N LEU A 61 -9.92 10.48 -6.98
CA LEU A 61 -8.99 10.07 -8.03
C LEU A 61 -8.43 8.66 -7.80
N CYS A 62 -8.32 8.20 -6.55
CA CYS A 62 -7.92 6.83 -6.26
C CYS A 62 -8.96 5.79 -6.69
N HIS A 63 -10.22 6.19 -6.85
CA HIS A 63 -11.32 5.29 -7.19
C HIS A 63 -11.12 4.58 -8.54
N GLU A 64 -10.60 5.27 -9.56
CA GLU A 64 -10.40 4.67 -10.89
C GLU A 64 -9.34 3.57 -10.88
N LEU A 65 -8.25 3.75 -10.15
CA LEU A 65 -7.20 2.73 -10.09
C LEU A 65 -7.56 1.60 -9.13
N LEU A 66 -8.24 1.91 -8.02
CA LEU A 66 -8.74 0.92 -7.07
C LEU A 66 -9.89 0.07 -7.62
N GLN A 67 -10.53 0.43 -8.73
CA GLN A 67 -11.48 -0.44 -9.44
C GLN A 67 -10.84 -1.77 -9.88
N HIS A 68 -9.51 -1.79 -10.00
CA HIS A 68 -8.75 -2.97 -10.35
C HIS A 68 -8.34 -3.80 -9.12
N ALA A 69 -8.57 -3.32 -7.90
CA ALA A 69 -8.22 -4.04 -6.68
C ALA A 69 -9.09 -5.30 -6.52
N THR A 70 -8.57 -6.28 -5.78
CA THR A 70 -9.37 -7.44 -5.39
C THR A 70 -10.47 -7.03 -4.42
N GLU A 71 -11.51 -7.83 -4.21
CA GLU A 71 -12.59 -7.46 -3.27
C GLU A 71 -12.15 -7.40 -1.80
N ASN A 72 -11.00 -8.00 -1.45
CA ASN A 72 -10.56 -8.20 -0.06
C ASN A 72 -9.28 -7.45 0.32
N TYR A 73 -8.89 -6.42 -0.45
CA TYR A 73 -7.72 -5.61 -0.11
C TYR A 73 -7.96 -4.74 1.13
N GLN A 74 -6.88 -4.42 1.85
CA GLN A 74 -6.87 -3.40 2.89
C GLN A 74 -6.23 -2.12 2.36
N LEU A 75 -6.84 -0.97 2.68
CA LEU A 75 -6.38 0.34 2.24
C LEU A 75 -6.06 1.22 3.44
N PHE A 76 -4.83 1.72 3.47
CA PHE A 76 -4.35 2.69 4.46
C PHE A 76 -3.98 3.98 3.74
N ILE A 77 -4.59 5.08 4.19
CA ILE A 77 -4.42 6.39 3.58
C ILE A 77 -3.79 7.33 4.58
N PHE A 78 -2.65 7.88 4.20
CA PHE A 78 -1.95 8.91 4.95
C PHE A 78 -2.31 10.27 4.34
N LEU A 79 -2.83 11.17 5.18
CA LEU A 79 -3.04 12.55 4.79
C LEU A 79 -1.68 13.20 4.56
N ASN A 80 -1.47 13.74 3.38
CA ASN A 80 -0.36 14.63 3.11
C ASN A 80 -0.88 16.07 3.23
N ASP A 81 -0.56 16.71 4.36
CA ASP A 81 -0.99 18.08 4.68
C ASP A 81 0.01 19.15 4.19
N GLU A 82 1.02 18.76 3.40
CA GLU A 82 1.91 19.69 2.68
C GLU A 82 1.25 20.35 1.47
#